data_AF-A0A662P994-F1
#
_entry.id   AF-A0A662P994-F1
#
_cell.length_a   1.000
_cell.length_b   1.000
_cell.length_c   1.000
_cell.angle_alpha   90.00
_cell.angle_beta   90.00
_cell.angle_gamma   90.00
#
_symmetry.space_group_name_H-M   'P 1'
#
loop_
_entity.id
_entity.type
_entity.pdbx_description
1 polymer ?
#
loop_
_entity_poly.entity_id
_entity_poly.type
_entity_poly.pdbx_seq_one_letter_code
_entity_poly.pdbx_strand_id
1 'polypeptide(L)'
;MKGSRIVYAISAFVLPLAVRSIPEVLAWPWPIGFDTIFSYVPWMMNGYPLNLGLTEMLKGARLFPLLALAVNSLLNDPILTVKVLGPVLYAFLGLSMYLFARRVLGWPPRKSLLLVSV
;
A
#
# COMPACT_ATOMS: atom_id res chain seq x y z
N MET A 1 -25.99 13.40 11.18
CA MET A 1 -25.70 12.95 9.79
C MET A 1 -24.24 13.12 9.31
N LYS A 2 -23.30 13.70 10.08
CA LYS A 2 -21.85 13.71 9.72
C LYS A 2 -21.14 12.39 10.02
N GLY A 3 -21.49 11.72 11.12
CA GLY A 3 -20.82 10.48 11.57
C GLY A 3 -20.86 9.34 10.54
N SER A 4 -21.99 9.13 9.85
CA SER A 4 -22.09 8.05 8.85
C SER A 4 -21.12 8.22 7.70
N ARG A 5 -20.83 9.46 7.26
CA ARG A 5 -19.92 9.73 6.14
C ARG A 5 -18.47 9.33 6.46
N ILE A 6 -18.04 9.56 7.70
CA ILE A 6 -16.70 9.20 8.18
C ILE A 6 -16.59 7.68 8.28
N VAL A 7 -17.63 7.02 8.80
CA VAL A 7 -17.68 5.54 8.88
C VAL A 7 -17.48 4.92 7.50
N TYR A 8 -18.19 5.38 6.46
CA TYR A 8 -17.99 4.85 5.10
C TYR A 8 -16.57 5.06 4.56
N ALA A 9 -15.95 6.21 4.84
CA ALA A 9 -14.57 6.46 4.41
C ALA A 9 -13.55 5.58 5.15
N ILE A 10 -13.73 5.40 6.46
CA ILE A 10 -12.89 4.48 7.26
C ILE A 10 -13.07 3.05 6.76
N SER A 11 -14.31 2.61 6.54
CA SER A 11 -14.59 1.27 6.00
C SER A 11 -13.95 1.05 4.63
N ALA A 12 -13.90 2.07 3.77
CA ALA A 12 -13.26 2.00 2.46
C ALA A 12 -11.73 1.82 2.54
N PHE A 13 -11.11 2.15 3.67
CA PHE A 13 -9.70 1.86 3.94
C PHE A 13 -9.52 0.50 4.64
N VAL A 14 -10.32 0.25 5.69
CA VAL A 14 -10.17 -0.94 6.55
C VAL A 14 -10.53 -2.22 5.83
N LEU A 15 -11.57 -2.24 4.99
CA LEU A 15 -12.00 -3.47 4.29
C LEU A 15 -10.93 -3.98 3.32
N PRO A 16 -10.39 -3.18 2.38
CA PRO A 16 -9.30 -3.64 1.51
C PRO A 16 -8.05 -4.03 2.29
N LEU A 17 -7.72 -3.28 3.36
CA LEU A 17 -6.59 -3.61 4.22
C LEU A 17 -6.76 -5.01 4.81
N ALA A 18 -7.89 -5.26 5.47
CA ALA A 18 -8.17 -6.53 6.14
C ALA A 18 -8.15 -7.70 5.15
N VAL A 19 -8.86 -7.59 4.02
CA VAL A 19 -8.92 -8.64 3.00
C VAL A 19 -7.54 -8.91 2.43
N ARG A 20 -6.77 -7.87 2.10
CA ARG A 20 -5.45 -8.03 1.48
C ARG A 20 -4.37 -8.49 2.45
N SER A 21 -4.55 -8.27 3.76
CA SER A 21 -3.69 -8.79 4.82
C SER A 21 -3.88 -10.29 5.08
N ILE A 22 -5.05 -10.88 4.80
CA ILE A 22 -5.28 -12.33 4.98
C ILE A 22 -4.19 -13.19 4.32
N PRO A 23 -3.91 -13.05 3.01
CA PRO A 23 -2.89 -13.89 2.37
C PRO A 23 -1.50 -13.63 2.96
N GLU A 24 -1.12 -12.39 3.28
CA GLU A 24 0.19 -12.08 3.87
C GLU A 24 0.40 -12.74 5.24
N VAL A 25 -0.66 -12.85 6.04
CA VAL A 25 -0.64 -13.55 7.34
C VAL A 25 -0.50 -15.06 7.15
N LEU A 26 -1.25 -15.63 6.19
CA LEU A 26 -1.21 -17.07 5.90
C LEU A 26 0.14 -17.53 5.34
N ALA A 27 0.84 -16.66 4.60
CA ALA A 27 2.14 -16.96 4.01
C ALA A 27 3.32 -16.87 5.00
N TRP A 28 3.07 -16.79 6.31
CA TRP A 28 4.12 -16.73 7.32
C TRP A 28 5.16 -17.85 7.14
N PRO A 29 6.48 -17.54 7.18
CA PRO A 29 7.10 -16.24 7.47
C PRO A 29 7.34 -15.35 6.24
N TRP A 30 7.20 -15.87 5.02
CA TRP A 30 7.64 -15.20 3.80
C TRP A 30 6.62 -14.17 3.27
N PRO A 31 7.07 -13.14 2.53
CA PRO A 31 6.18 -12.23 1.82
C PRO A 31 5.61 -12.92 0.57
N ILE A 32 4.41 -12.50 0.15
CA ILE A 32 3.81 -13.04 -1.07
C ILE A 32 4.35 -12.31 -2.30
N GLY A 33 4.77 -13.11 -3.28
CA GLY A 33 5.14 -12.65 -4.61
C GLY A 33 6.64 -12.75 -4.87
N PHE A 34 6.99 -13.14 -6.10
CA PHE A 34 8.38 -13.35 -6.51
C PHE A 34 9.25 -12.08 -6.34
N ASP A 35 8.76 -10.95 -6.85
CA ASP A 35 9.49 -9.67 -6.83
C ASP A 35 9.83 -9.17 -5.43
N THR A 36 9.00 -9.52 -4.43
CA THR A 36 9.20 -9.08 -3.05
C THR A 36 10.49 -9.65 -2.46
N ILE A 37 10.76 -10.92 -2.71
CA ILE A 37 11.96 -11.63 -2.26
C ILE A 37 13.12 -11.38 -3.21
N PHE A 38 12.86 -11.45 -4.52
CA PHE A 38 13.91 -11.38 -5.54
C PHE A 38 14.50 -9.97 -5.71
N SER A 39 13.67 -8.94 -5.62
CA SER A 39 14.06 -7.56 -5.91
C SER A 39 13.95 -6.65 -4.68
N TYR A 40 12.78 -6.59 -4.04
CA TYR A 40 12.47 -5.51 -3.09
C TYR A 40 13.25 -5.63 -1.78
N VAL A 41 13.35 -6.85 -1.23
CA VAL A 41 14.17 -7.12 -0.04
C VAL A 41 15.65 -6.81 -0.32
N PRO A 42 16.28 -7.34 -1.39
CA PRO A 42 17.65 -6.98 -1.75
C PRO A 42 17.86 -5.49 -1.99
N TRP A 43 16.91 -4.78 -2.60
CA TRP A 43 17.01 -3.33 -2.78
C TRP A 43 17.15 -2.61 -1.45
N MET A 44 16.31 -2.94 -0.46
CA MET A 44 16.39 -2.32 0.86
C MET A 44 17.67 -2.69 1.60
N MET A 45 18.11 -3.95 1.53
CA MET A 45 19.37 -4.39 2.13
C MET A 45 20.59 -3.67 1.56
N ASN A 46 20.56 -3.33 0.26
CA ASN A 46 21.63 -2.61 -0.42
C ASN A 46 21.48 -1.07 -0.35
N GLY A 47 20.47 -0.55 0.34
CA GLY A 47 20.21 0.89 0.42
C GLY A 47 19.72 1.54 -0.87
N TYR A 48 19.16 0.76 -1.80
CA TYR A 48 18.60 1.27 -3.05
C TYR A 48 17.27 2.01 -2.81
N PRO A 49 17.03 3.16 -3.46
CA PRO A 49 17.85 3.81 -4.49
C PRO A 49 18.81 4.88 -3.96
N LEU A 50 18.89 5.10 -2.65
CA LEU A 50 19.74 6.15 -2.05
C LEU A 50 21.25 5.87 -2.21
N ASN A 51 21.62 4.63 -2.48
CA ASN A 51 22.97 4.25 -2.88
C ASN A 51 23.37 4.73 -4.29
N LEU A 52 22.47 5.38 -5.03
CA LEU A 52 22.72 5.95 -6.35
C LEU A 52 22.88 7.47 -6.29
N GLY A 53 23.58 8.05 -7.27
CA GLY A 53 23.63 9.50 -7.45
C GLY A 53 22.24 10.08 -7.74
N LEU A 54 21.99 11.32 -7.29
CA LEU A 54 20.68 12.01 -7.43
C LEU A 54 20.16 12.04 -8.87
N THR A 55 21.04 12.32 -9.84
CA THR A 55 20.69 12.35 -11.26
C THR A 55 20.23 10.99 -11.77
N GLU A 56 20.93 9.92 -11.38
CA GLU A 56 20.53 8.57 -11.71
C GLU A 56 19.21 8.21 -11.03
N MET A 57 19.03 8.59 -9.76
CA MET A 57 17.79 8.33 -9.01
C MET A 57 16.55 8.91 -9.70
N LEU A 58 16.65 10.11 -10.26
CA LEU A 58 15.53 10.80 -10.93
C LEU A 58 15.26 10.33 -12.36
N LYS A 59 16.22 9.64 -13.01
CA LYS A 59 16.07 9.14 -14.39
C LYS A 59 15.12 7.94 -14.52
N GLY A 60 14.76 7.28 -13.41
CA GLY A 60 13.93 6.07 -13.43
C GLY A 60 12.70 6.12 -12.52
N ALA A 61 11.77 5.20 -12.73
CA ALA A 61 10.62 5.00 -11.85
C ALA A 61 11.03 4.33 -10.53
N ARG A 62 11.59 5.12 -9.59
CA ARG A 62 12.18 4.62 -8.33
C ARG A 62 11.43 5.07 -7.08
N LEU A 63 10.18 5.51 -7.24
CA LEU A 63 9.35 5.97 -6.14
C LEU A 63 9.03 4.86 -5.14
N PHE A 64 8.62 3.68 -5.63
CA PHE A 64 8.31 2.55 -4.74
C PHE A 64 9.54 2.08 -3.95
N PRO A 65 10.71 1.83 -4.56
CA PRO A 65 11.92 1.46 -3.82
C PRO A 65 12.34 2.51 -2.79
N LEU A 66 12.21 3.80 -3.11
CA LEU A 66 12.49 4.88 -2.17
C LEU A 66 11.53 4.86 -0.98
N LEU A 67 10.23 4.68 -1.24
CA LEU A 67 9.20 4.56 -0.21
C LEU A 67 9.41 3.31 0.64
N ALA A 68 9.77 2.18 0.03
CA ALA A 68 10.08 0.94 0.72
C ALA A 68 11.27 1.10 1.66
N LEU A 69 12.35 1.72 1.18
CA LEU A 69 13.52 2.02 2.00
C LEU A 69 13.18 2.98 3.17
N ALA A 70 12.34 3.99 2.93
CA ALA A 70 11.91 4.93 3.96
C ALA A 70 11.03 4.29 5.03
N VAL A 71 10.20 3.30 4.68
CA VAL A 71 9.42 2.55 5.68
C VAL A 71 10.31 1.53 6.40
N ASN A 72 11.27 0.92 5.69
CA ASN A 72 12.21 -0.01 6.29
C ASN A 72 13.14 0.64 7.31
N SER A 73 13.47 1.93 7.17
CA SER A 73 14.26 2.63 8.19
C SER A 73 13.53 2.77 9.52
N LEU A 74 12.20 2.65 9.53
CA LEU A 74 11.38 2.62 10.76
C LEU A 74 11.24 1.19 11.30
N LEU A 75 10.98 0.21 10.43
CA LEU A 75 10.69 -1.17 10.84
C LEU A 75 11.96 -2.02 11.08
N ASN A 76 13.07 -1.68 10.43
CA ASN A 76 14.34 -2.43 10.43
C ASN A 76 14.21 -3.92 10.07
N ASP A 77 13.18 -4.28 9.31
CA ASP A 77 12.94 -5.62 8.79
C ASP A 77 12.42 -5.51 7.35
N PRO A 78 13.25 -5.82 6.33
CA PRO A 78 12.86 -5.76 4.93
C PRO A 78 11.70 -6.68 4.58
N ILE A 79 11.63 -7.87 5.19
CA ILE A 79 10.55 -8.84 4.90
C ILE A 79 9.24 -8.27 5.43
N LEU A 80 9.22 -7.85 6.70
CA LEU A 80 8.03 -7.26 7.31
C LEU A 80 7.60 -5.99 6.57
N THR A 81 8.56 -5.18 6.13
CA THR A 81 8.30 -3.93 5.40
C THR A 81 7.48 -4.18 4.13
N VAL A 82 7.88 -5.12 3.28
CA VAL A 82 7.14 -5.41 2.05
C VAL A 82 5.77 -6.04 2.35
N LYS A 83 5.68 -6.89 3.38
CA LYS A 83 4.41 -7.48 3.83
C LYS A 83 3.39 -6.45 4.30
N VAL A 84 3.83 -5.38 4.93
CA VAL A 84 2.96 -4.29 5.39
C VAL A 84 2.62 -3.34 4.26
N LEU A 85 3.60 -3.01 3.41
CA LEU A 85 3.41 -2.04 2.32
C LEU A 85 2.36 -2.48 1.32
N GLY A 86 2.30 -3.77 0.95
CA GLY A 86 1.31 -4.27 0.00
C GLY A 86 -0.14 -3.96 0.42
N PRO A 87 -0.61 -4.49 1.57
CA PRO A 87 -1.94 -4.20 2.09
C PRO A 87 -2.21 -2.72 2.36
N VAL A 88 -1.23 -1.96 2.87
CA VAL A 88 -1.40 -0.53 3.18
C VAL A 88 -1.59 0.30 1.91
N LEU A 89 -0.76 0.08 0.87
CA LEU A 89 -0.92 0.78 -0.40
C LEU A 89 -2.25 0.41 -1.08
N TYR A 90 -2.68 -0.84 -0.97
CA TYR A 90 -3.97 -1.28 -1.46
C TYR A 90 -5.15 -0.61 -0.72
N ALA A 91 -5.03 -0.43 0.60
CA ALA A 91 -6.01 0.30 1.41
C ALA A 91 -6.12 1.78 1.03
N PHE A 92 -4.98 2.44 0.78
CA PHE A 92 -4.99 3.82 0.27
C PHE A 92 -5.58 3.92 -1.14
N LEU A 93 -5.33 2.93 -2.01
CA LEU A 93 -5.96 2.84 -3.32
C LEU A 93 -7.49 2.76 -3.15
N GLY A 94 -7.98 1.85 -2.31
CA GLY A 94 -9.41 1.73 -2.00
C GLY A 94 -10.03 3.04 -1.51
N LEU A 95 -9.39 3.71 -0.55
CA LEU A 95 -9.84 5.02 -0.07
C LEU A 95 -9.87 6.07 -1.18
N SER A 96 -8.84 6.11 -2.04
CA SER A 96 -8.79 7.07 -3.15
C SER A 96 -9.91 6.84 -4.18
N MET A 97 -10.21 5.58 -4.51
CA MET A 97 -11.34 5.21 -5.36
C MET A 97 -12.69 5.59 -4.74
N TYR A 98 -12.87 5.36 -3.43
CA TYR A 98 -14.07 5.80 -2.72
C TYR A 98 -14.24 7.32 -2.77
N LEU A 99 -13.17 8.08 -2.50
CA LEU A 99 -13.19 9.54 -2.55
C LEU A 99 -13.48 10.06 -3.95
N PHE A 100 -12.91 9.43 -4.98
CA PHE A 100 -13.20 9.74 -6.37
C PHE A 100 -14.68 9.51 -6.71
N ALA A 101 -15.23 8.34 -6.37
CA ALA A 101 -16.63 8.04 -6.60
C ALA A 101 -17.58 9.00 -5.86
N ARG A 102 -17.19 9.45 -4.65
CA ARG A 102 -17.98 10.40 -3.86
C ARG A 102 -17.91 11.83 -4.38
N ARG A 103 -16.73 12.30 -4.76
CA ARG A 103 -16.49 13.71 -5.09
C ARG A 103 -16.68 14.02 -6.57
N VAL A 104 -16.28 13.10 -7.45
CA VAL A 104 -16.29 13.31 -8.90
C VAL A 104 -17.55 12.72 -9.52
N LEU A 105 -17.91 11.48 -9.17
CA LEU A 105 -19.08 10.81 -9.76
C LEU A 105 -20.41 11.12 -9.03
N GLY A 106 -20.35 11.76 -7.86
CA GLY A 106 -21.52 12.09 -7.06
C GLY A 106 -22.30 10.89 -6.51
N TRP A 107 -21.72 9.68 -6.52
CA TRP A 107 -22.42 8.45 -6.13
C TRP A 107 -22.75 8.43 -4.63
N PRO A 108 -23.86 7.78 -4.21
CA PRO A 108 -24.21 7.68 -2.80
C PRO A 108 -23.19 6.82 -2.01
N PRO A 109 -22.99 7.06 -0.69
CA PRO A 109 -21.93 6.42 0.10
C PRO A 109 -21.91 4.90 0.05
N ARG A 110 -23.09 4.27 0.06
CA ARG A 110 -23.20 2.79 -0.03
C ARG A 110 -22.66 2.27 -1.36
N LYS A 111 -23.05 2.90 -2.48
CA LYS A 111 -22.58 2.51 -3.82
C LYS A 111 -21.07 2.72 -3.97
N SER A 112 -20.55 3.82 -3.44
CA SER A 112 -19.11 4.09 -3.43
C SER A 112 -18.32 3.09 -2.58
N LEU A 113 -18.87 2.65 -1.44
CA LEU A 113 -18.21 1.65 -0.61
C LEU A 113 -18.17 0.27 -1.29
N LEU A 114 -19.29 -0.15 -1.91
CA LEU A 114 -19.38 -1.42 -2.63
C LEU A 114 -18.32 -1.55 -3.74
N LEU A 115 -17.98 -0.45 -4.41
CA LEU A 115 -16.94 -0.42 -5.45
C LEU A 115 -15.55 -0.83 -4.92
N VAL A 116 -15.28 -0.60 -3.64
CA VAL A 116 -13.98 -0.87 -2.99
C VAL A 116 -14.01 -2.17 -2.17
N SER A 117 -15.18 -2.80 -2.08
CA SER A 117 -15.41 -3.99 -1.24
C SER A 117 -15.15 -5.32 -1.98
N VAL A 118 -14.61 -5.27 -3.20
CA VAL A 118 -14.29 -6.41 -4.07
C VAL A 118 -12.79 -6.61 -4.07
#